data_AF-A0A6C0KDC7-F1
#
_entry.id   AF-A0A6C0KDC7-F1
#
_cell.length_a   1.000
_cell.length_b   1.000
_cell.length_c   1.000
_cell.angle_alpha   90.00
_cell.angle_beta   90.00
_cell.angle_gamma   90.00
#
_symmetry.space_group_name_H-M   'P 1'
#
loop_
_entity.id
_entity.type
_entity.pdbx_description
1 polymer ?
#
loop_
_entity_poly.entity_id
_entity_poly.type
_entity_poly.pdbx_seq_one_letter_code
_entity_poly.pdbx_strand_id
1 'polypeptide(L)'
;MITIISAFVVVIMTSLALFLLKKYMTSKEVKWLYAWMACLIVGFIANINLLMKYDISYIYPILKIVTVIVIVCTGVFFLGEKINIYGMLGILFGAISIYLLNYGRTHA
;
A
#
# COMPACT_ATOMS: atom_id res chain seq x y z
N MET A 1 -11.26 -7.07 16.45
CA MET A 1 -10.29 -8.11 16.02
C MET A 1 -10.25 -8.27 14.50
N ILE A 2 -11.38 -8.52 13.82
CA ILE A 2 -11.46 -8.67 12.35
C ILE A 2 -10.89 -7.45 11.58
N THR A 3 -11.11 -6.23 12.07
CA THR A 3 -10.60 -5.00 11.44
C THR A 3 -9.08 -4.93 11.37
N ILE A 4 -8.40 -5.22 12.48
CA ILE A 4 -6.94 -5.17 12.56
C ILE A 4 -6.36 -6.19 11.58
N ILE A 5 -6.98 -7.38 11.51
CA ILE A 5 -6.62 -8.41 10.54
C ILE A 5 -6.78 -7.89 9.10
N SER A 6 -7.90 -7.24 8.76
CA SER A 6 -8.08 -6.66 7.42
C SER A 6 -7.04 -5.59 7.09
N ALA A 7 -6.66 -4.74 8.05
CA ALA A 7 -5.61 -3.73 7.85
C ALA A 7 -4.24 -4.38 7.59
N PHE A 8 -3.88 -5.41 8.37
CA PHE A 8 -2.67 -6.20 8.12
C PHE A 8 -2.69 -6.88 6.76
N VAL A 9 -3.82 -7.48 6.37
CA VAL A 9 -3.98 -8.13 5.06
C VAL A 9 -3.77 -7.11 3.94
N VAL A 10 -4.31 -5.89 4.03
CA VAL A 10 -4.07 -4.84 3.03
C VAL A 10 -2.58 -4.55 2.87
N VAL A 11 -1.87 -4.32 3.98
CA VAL A 11 -0.45 -3.95 3.97
C VAL A 11 0.42 -5.09 3.43
N ILE A 12 0.15 -6.32 3.85
CA ILE A 12 0.89 -7.51 3.40
C ILE A 12 0.64 -7.76 1.91
N MET A 13 -0.62 -7.76 1.47
CA MET A 13 -0.98 -8.05 0.08
C MET A 13 -0.44 -7.00 -0.89
N THR A 14 -0.46 -5.72 -0.51
CA THR A 14 0.12 -4.64 -1.33
C THR A 14 1.65 -4.74 -1.42
N SER A 15 2.33 -5.06 -0.33
CA SER A 15 3.78 -5.28 -0.33
C SER A 15 4.18 -6.52 -1.13
N LEU A 16 3.43 -7.62 -0.97
CA LEU A 16 3.63 -8.87 -1.71
C LEU A 16 3.36 -8.68 -3.21
N ALA A 17 2.33 -7.92 -3.56
CA ALA A 17 2.06 -7.56 -4.96
C ALA A 17 3.27 -6.84 -5.56
N LEU A 18 3.86 -5.87 -4.87
CA LEU A 18 5.04 -5.16 -5.38
C LEU A 18 6.22 -6.10 -5.66
N PHE A 19 6.46 -7.06 -4.77
CA PHE A 19 7.49 -8.10 -4.93
C PHE A 19 7.21 -9.00 -6.16
N LEU A 20 5.97 -9.47 -6.30
CA LEU A 20 5.56 -10.34 -7.41
C LEU A 20 5.64 -9.61 -8.75
N LEU A 21 5.29 -8.34 -8.78
CA LEU A 21 5.41 -7.50 -9.98
C LEU A 21 6.87 -7.36 -10.39
N LYS A 22 7.78 -7.05 -9.45
CA LYS A 22 9.22 -7.00 -9.75
C LYS A 22 9.72 -8.33 -10.29
N LYS A 23 9.30 -9.45 -9.70
CA LYS A 23 9.65 -10.80 -10.17
C LYS A 23 9.15 -11.07 -11.58
N TYR A 24 7.92 -10.65 -11.91
CA TYR A 24 7.39 -10.70 -13.27
C TYR A 24 8.21 -9.87 -14.25
N MET A 25 8.60 -8.64 -13.89
CA MET A 25 9.43 -7.80 -14.77
C MET A 25 10.79 -8.45 -15.07
N THR A 26 11.36 -9.17 -14.10
CA THR A 26 12.65 -9.86 -14.28
C THR A 26 12.53 -11.16 -15.06
N SER A 27 11.58 -12.04 -14.73
CA SER A 27 11.48 -13.37 -15.34
C SER A 27 10.57 -13.44 -16.57
N LYS A 28 9.68 -12.45 -16.75
CA LYS A 28 8.58 -12.41 -17.74
C LYS A 28 7.64 -13.62 -17.70
N GLU A 29 7.66 -14.42 -16.62
CA GLU A 29 6.77 -15.57 -16.50
C GLU A 29 5.37 -15.12 -16.05
N VAL A 30 4.36 -15.42 -16.86
CA VAL A 30 2.96 -14.98 -16.67
C VAL A 30 2.36 -15.43 -15.32
N LYS A 31 2.85 -16.54 -14.74
CA LYS A 31 2.42 -17.00 -13.40
C LYS A 31 2.57 -15.93 -12.30
N TRP A 32 3.62 -15.10 -12.39
CA TRP A 32 3.85 -14.02 -11.41
C TRP A 32 2.86 -12.87 -11.60
N LEU A 33 2.41 -12.63 -12.83
CA LEU A 33 1.39 -11.64 -13.14
C LEU A 33 0.02 -12.07 -12.55
N TYR A 34 -0.36 -13.33 -12.70
CA TYR A 34 -1.59 -13.84 -12.09
C TYR A 34 -1.55 -13.79 -10.56
N ALA A 35 -0.43 -14.17 -9.95
CA ALA A 35 -0.24 -14.05 -8.51
C ALA A 35 -0.31 -12.59 -8.02
N TRP A 36 0.26 -11.65 -8.80
CA TRP A 36 0.17 -10.22 -8.55
C TRP A 36 -1.28 -9.72 -8.57
N MET A 37 -2.05 -10.07 -9.61
CA MET A 37 -3.46 -9.70 -9.71
C MET A 37 -4.27 -10.26 -8.54
N ALA A 38 -4.03 -11.52 -8.15
CA ALA A 38 -4.71 -12.13 -7.02
C ALA A 38 -4.44 -11.37 -5.72
N CYS A 39 -3.19 -10.97 -5.45
CA CYS A 39 -2.85 -10.17 -4.27
C CYS A 39 -3.58 -8.82 -4.26
N LEU A 40 -3.67 -8.15 -5.42
CA LEU A 40 -4.40 -6.88 -5.52
C LEU A 40 -5.89 -7.06 -5.25
N ILE A 41 -6.52 -8.11 -5.78
CA ILE A 41 -7.94 -8.38 -5.54
C ILE A 41 -8.20 -8.61 -4.05
N VAL A 42 -7.38 -9.44 -3.39
CA VAL A 42 -7.51 -9.72 -1.94
C VAL A 42 -7.30 -8.43 -1.12
N GLY A 43 -6.28 -7.63 -1.46
CA GLY A 43 -6.03 -6.34 -0.81
C GLY A 43 -7.16 -5.32 -1.03
N PHE A 44 -7.82 -5.37 -2.18
CA PHE A 44 -8.96 -4.51 -2.49
C PHE A 44 -10.21 -4.89 -1.68
N ILE A 45 -10.54 -6.18 -1.60
CA ILE A 45 -11.65 -6.69 -0.78
C ILE A 45 -11.42 -6.34 0.70
N ALA A 46 -10.20 -6.50 1.19
CA ALA A 46 -9.84 -6.13 2.56
C ALA A 46 -9.99 -4.62 2.82
N ASN A 47 -9.67 -3.75 1.84
CA ASN A 47 -9.92 -2.32 1.92
C ASN A 47 -11.41 -1.99 1.98
N ILE A 48 -12.24 -2.60 1.13
CA ILE A 48 -13.70 -2.38 1.16
C ILE A 48 -14.25 -2.74 2.54
N ASN A 49 -13.84 -3.86 3.10
CA ASN A 49 -14.28 -4.29 4.44
C ASN A 49 -13.89 -3.30 5.55
N LEU A 50 -12.76 -2.59 5.41
CA LEU A 50 -12.35 -1.54 6.33
C LEU A 50 -13.19 -0.27 6.14
N LEU A 51 -13.40 0.15 4.89
CA LEU A 51 -14.12 1.38 4.56
C LEU A 51 -15.62 1.28 4.83
N MET A 52 -16.20 0.08 4.84
CA MET A 52 -17.60 -0.12 5.25
C MET A 52 -17.81 0.01 6.77
N LYS A 53 -16.74 -0.15 7.57
CA LYS A 53 -16.85 -0.19 9.04
C LYS A 53 -16.41 1.10 9.72
N TYR A 54 -15.68 1.95 9.01
CA TYR A 54 -15.09 3.15 9.59
C TYR A 54 -15.19 4.31 8.62
N ASP A 55 -15.23 5.51 9.19
CA ASP A 55 -15.19 6.71 8.41
C ASP A 55 -13.92 6.77 7.55
N ILE A 56 -14.16 6.91 6.26
CA ILE A 56 -13.12 6.97 5.22
C ILE A 56 -12.11 8.06 5.57
N SER A 57 -12.59 9.17 6.10
CA SER A 57 -11.82 10.35 6.48
C SER A 57 -10.68 10.08 7.46
N TYR A 58 -10.81 9.10 8.36
CA TYR A 58 -9.80 8.82 9.39
C TYR A 58 -8.94 7.61 9.06
N ILE A 59 -9.56 6.50 8.66
CA ILE A 59 -8.83 5.23 8.49
C ILE A 59 -8.08 5.15 7.19
N TYR A 60 -8.62 5.71 6.11
CA TYR A 60 -7.96 5.69 4.81
C TYR A 60 -6.59 6.39 4.82
N PRO A 61 -6.43 7.63 5.32
CA PRO A 61 -5.11 8.28 5.34
C PRO A 61 -4.10 7.52 6.20
N ILE A 62 -4.48 7.05 7.40
CA ILE A 62 -3.59 6.26 8.27
C ILE A 62 -3.16 4.98 7.56
N LEU A 63 -4.11 4.23 7.01
CA LEU A 63 -3.83 2.98 6.31
C LEU A 63 -2.90 3.19 5.11
N LYS A 64 -3.11 4.27 4.33
CA LYS A 64 -2.27 4.60 3.19
C LYS A 64 -0.85 5.01 3.60
N ILE A 65 -0.69 5.83 4.63
CA ILE A 65 0.64 6.20 5.14
C ILE A 65 1.40 4.96 5.61
N VAL A 66 0.76 4.10 6.41
CA VAL A 66 1.36 2.85 6.88
C VAL A 66 1.73 1.95 5.69
N THR A 67 0.82 1.80 4.72
CA THR A 67 1.07 0.99 3.52
C THR A 67 2.27 1.52 2.72
N VAL A 68 2.37 2.84 2.53
CA VAL A 68 3.51 3.46 1.84
C VAL A 68 4.82 3.18 2.59
N ILE A 69 4.85 3.36 3.91
CA ILE A 69 6.04 3.06 4.73
C ILE A 69 6.45 1.60 4.56
N VAL A 70 5.52 0.66 4.67
CA VAL A 70 5.85 -0.78 4.54
C VAL A 70 6.32 -1.12 3.14
N ILE A 71 5.69 -0.58 2.09
CA ILE A 71 6.13 -0.78 0.70
C ILE A 71 7.54 -0.25 0.49
N VAL A 72 7.83 0.94 1.00
CA VAL A 72 9.17 1.57 0.92
C VAL A 72 10.20 0.72 1.64
N CYS A 73 9.92 0.31 2.89
CA CYS A 73 10.80 -0.60 3.63
C CYS A 73 11.00 -1.91 2.87
N THR A 74 9.94 -2.48 2.30
CA THR A 74 10.03 -3.73 1.53
C THR A 74 10.89 -3.54 0.28
N GLY A 75 10.73 -2.43 -0.43
CA GLY A 75 11.54 -2.07 -1.60
C GLY A 75 13.03 -1.93 -1.27
N VAL A 76 13.36 -1.21 -0.21
CA VAL A 76 14.75 -0.96 0.18
C VAL A 76 15.40 -2.23 0.74
N PHE A 77 14.77 -2.88 1.72
CA PHE A 77 15.38 -4.00 2.45
C PHE A 77 15.34 -5.32 1.68
N PHE A 78 14.22 -5.67 1.03
CA PHE A 78 14.07 -6.97 0.37
C PHE A 78 14.40 -6.94 -1.12
N LEU A 79 14.14 -5.82 -1.79
CA LEU A 79 14.35 -5.68 -3.23
C LEU A 79 15.67 -4.98 -3.57
N GLY A 80 16.41 -4.48 -2.58
CA GLY A 80 17.70 -3.80 -2.75
C GLY A 80 17.59 -2.48 -3.51
N GLU A 81 16.39 -1.89 -3.58
CA GLU A 81 16.18 -0.61 -4.27
C GLU A 81 16.89 0.51 -3.52
N LYS A 82 17.64 1.33 -4.26
CA LYS A 82 18.30 2.51 -3.68
C LYS A 82 17.35 3.70 -3.76
N ILE A 83 16.98 4.25 -2.61
CA ILE A 83 16.22 5.49 -2.55
C ILE A 83 17.19 6.66 -2.46
N ASN A 84 17.19 7.50 -3.49
CA ASN A 84 17.90 8.78 -3.48
C ASN A 84 17.13 9.81 -2.61
N ILE A 85 17.80 10.88 -2.17
CA ILE A 85 17.22 11.93 -1.32
C ILE A 85 15.95 12.54 -1.92
N TYR A 86 15.89 12.69 -3.25
CA TYR A 86 14.70 13.14 -3.96
C TYR A 86 13.54 12.15 -3.89
N GLY A 87 13.83 10.84 -3.90
CA GLY A 87 12.82 9.81 -3.71
C GLY A 87 12.25 9.81 -2.29
N MET A 88 13.10 10.05 -1.30
CA MET A 88 12.69 10.17 0.10
C MET A 88 11.80 11.40 0.33
N LEU A 89 12.17 12.55 -0.25
CA LEU A 89 11.32 13.74 -0.24
C LEU A 89 9.98 13.48 -0.94
N GLY A 90 9.97 12.78 -2.08
CA GLY A 90 8.75 12.40 -2.79
C GLY A 90 7.81 11.55 -1.94
N ILE A 91 8.34 10.58 -1.18
CA ILE A 91 7.54 9.77 -0.24
C ILE A 91 6.95 10.64 0.87
N LEU A 92 7.74 11.57 1.41
CA LEU A 92 7.35 12.46 2.50
C LEU A 92 6.24 13.43 2.06
N PHE A 93 6.41 14.09 0.92
CA PHE A 93 5.38 14.94 0.32
C PHE A 93 4.15 14.13 -0.10
N GLY A 94 4.32 12.90 -0.61
CA GLY A 94 3.22 12.00 -0.92
C GLY A 94 2.36 11.67 0.31
N ALA A 95 3.00 11.35 1.44
CA ALA A 95 2.30 11.09 2.69
C ALA A 95 1.54 12.33 3.20
N ILE A 96 2.16 13.51 3.14
CA ILE A 96 1.53 14.79 3.51
C ILE A 96 0.33 15.09 2.61
N SER A 97 0.47 14.90 1.29
CA SER A 97 -0.63 15.09 0.33
C SER A 97 -1.82 14.17 0.62
N ILE A 98 -1.56 12.89 0.93
CA ILE A 98 -2.61 11.94 1.30
C ILE A 98 -3.32 12.40 2.59
N TYR A 99 -2.57 12.90 3.57
CA TYR A 99 -3.14 13.44 4.80
C TYR A 99 -4.03 14.66 4.53
N LEU A 100 -3.51 15.66 3.80
CA LEU A 100 -4.23 16.90 3.47
C LEU A 100 -5.53 16.63 2.69
N LEU A 101 -5.50 15.70 1.73
CA LEU A 101 -6.66 15.36 0.90
C LEU A 101 -7.81 14.77 1.72
N ASN A 102 -7.50 14.04 2.79
CA ASN A 102 -8.52 13.52 3.71
C ASN A 102 -8.92 14.54 4.79
N TYR A 103 -7.97 15.34 5.29
CA TYR A 103 -8.26 16.42 6.25
C TYR A 103 -9.24 17.44 5.68
N GLY A 104 -9.00 17.89 4.44
CA GLY A 104 -9.88 18.82 3.73
C GLY A 104 -11.30 18.28 3.52
N ARG A 105 -11.47 16.97 3.33
CA ARG A 105 -12.80 16.34 3.22
C ARG A 105 -13.56 16.29 4.54
N THR A 106 -12.86 16.30 5.67
CA THR A 106 -13.48 16.18 7.00
C THR A 106 -13.96 17.54 7.54
N HIS A 107 -13.42 18.64 7.01
CA HIS A 107 -13.66 20.02 7.46
C HIS A 107 -14.28 20.91 6.36
N ALA A 108 -14.69 20.33 5.23
CA ALA A 108 -15.46 20.99 4.16
C ALA A 108 -16.93 20.58 4.27
#